data_AF-A0A815PWP2-F1
#
_entry.id   AF-A0A815PWP2-F1
#
_cell.length_a   1.000
_cell.length_b   1.000
_cell.length_c   1.000
_cell.angle_alpha   90.00
_cell.angle_beta   90.00
_cell.angle_gamma   90.00
#
_symmetry.space_group_name_H-M   'P 1'
#
loop_
_entity.id
_entity.type
_entity.pdbx_description
1 polymer ?
#
loop_
_entity_poly.entity_id
_entity_poly.type
_entity_poly.pdbx_seq_one_letter_code
_entity_poly.pdbx_strand_id
1 'polypeptide(L)' 'AERKTFYGHSDNVTNVCFLSNESHLVSLGEDDCCIFVWKCIAKANSDDDD' A
#
# COMPACT_ATOMS: atom_id res chain seq x y z
N ALA A 1 6.66 -16.23 5.52
CA ALA A 1 5.82 -15.12 5.03
C ALA A 1 6.69 -13.89 4.92
N GLU A 2 6.88 -13.37 3.71
CA GLU A 2 7.61 -12.12 3.47
C GLU A 2 6.69 -10.94 3.79
N ARG A 3 7.20 -9.89 4.45
CA ARG A 3 6.44 -8.69 4.80
C ARG A 3 7.16 -7.46 4.26
N LYS A 4 6.41 -6.59 3.57
CA LYS A 4 6.88 -5.28 3.15
C LYS A 4 6.21 -4.20 4.00
N THR A 5 7.01 -3.26 4.50
CA THR A 5 6.52 -2.10 5.24
C THR A 5 6.56 -0.87 4.34
N PHE A 6 5.51 -0.06 4.41
CA PHE A 6 5.38 1.19 3.67
C PHE A 6 5.25 2.35 4.67
N TYR A 7 5.91 3.46 4.39
CA TYR A 7 5.95 4.64 5.25
C TYR A 7 5.38 5.84 4.47
N GLY A 8 4.62 6.70 5.15
CA GLY A 8 4.04 7.89 4.53
C GLY A 8 3.21 8.72 5.49
N HIS A 9 2.25 8.09 6.17
CA HIS A 9 1.41 8.76 7.16
C HIS A 9 2.24 9.30 8.33
N SER A 10 1.97 10.55 8.73
CA SER A 10 2.61 11.19 9.89
C SER A 10 1.82 10.99 11.18
N ASP A 11 0.67 10.32 11.10
CA ASP A 11 -0.20 9.97 12.22
C ASP A 11 -0.69 8.51 12.09
N ASN A 12 -1.56 8.09 13.00
CA ASN A 12 -2.16 6.77 13.04
C ASN A 12 -2.93 6.46 11.76
N VAL A 13 -2.66 5.29 11.20
CA VAL A 13 -3.46 4.73 10.11
C VAL A 13 -4.74 4.14 10.70
N THR A 14 -5.87 4.73 10.36
CA THR A 14 -7.18 4.35 10.90
C THR A 14 -7.89 3.34 10.02
N ASN A 15 -7.70 3.45 8.71
CA ASN A 15 -8.42 2.65 7.73
C ASN A 15 -7.49 2.17 6.61
N VAL A 16 -7.74 0.93 6.17
CA VAL A 16 -7.04 0.30 5.06
C VAL A 16 -8.06 -0.45 4.21
N CYS A 17 -8.02 -0.26 2.89
CA CYS A 17 -8.94 -0.93 1.96
C CYS A 17 -8.23 -1.34 0.66
N PHE A 18 -8.43 -2.58 0.22
CA PHE A 18 -8.01 -3.05 -1.09
C PHE A 18 -9.11 -2.79 -2.12
N LEU A 19 -8.72 -2.39 -3.33
CA LEU A 19 -9.64 -2.38 -4.45
C LEU A 19 -10.06 -3.81 -4.80
N SER A 20 -11.27 -3.98 -5.34
CA SER A 20 -11.83 -5.30 -5.69
C SER A 20 -11.00 -6.08 -6.71
N ASN A 21 -10.21 -5.39 -7.52
CA ASN A 21 -9.29 -5.99 -8.49
C ASN A 21 -7.88 -6.18 -7.94
N GLU A 22 -7.66 -5.97 -6.63
CA GLU A 22 -6.39 -6.10 -5.91
C GLU A 22 -5.23 -5.31 -6.52
N SER A 23 -5.51 -4.33 -7.39
CA SER A 23 -4.48 -3.57 -8.09
C SER A 23 -3.90 -2.45 -7.24
N HIS A 24 -4.66 -1.98 -6.25
CA HIS A 24 -4.26 -0.91 -5.36
C HIS A 24 -4.78 -1.14 -3.94
N LEU A 25 -4.06 -0.53 -3.01
CA LEU A 25 -4.40 -0.41 -1.60
C LEU A 25 -4.53 1.06 -1.26
N VAL A 26 -5.55 1.43 -0.49
CA VAL A 26 -5.74 2.80 0.00
C VAL A 26 -5.62 2.81 1.51
N SER A 27 -4.88 3.77 2.05
CA SER A 27 -4.77 4.01 3.49
C SER A 27 -5.13 5.46 3.85
N LEU A 28 -5.77 5.63 5.01
CA LEU A 28 -6.16 6.92 5.57
C LEU A 28 -5.44 7.14 6.90
N GLY A 29 -4.93 8.35 7.10
CA GLY A 29 -4.38 8.82 8.37
C GLY A 29 -5.46 9.51 9.18
N GLU A 30 -5.28 9.55 10.50
CA GLU A 30 -6.22 10.21 11.41
C GLU A 30 -6.24 11.73 11.23
N ASP A 31 -5.08 12.40 11.38
CA ASP A 31 -4.97 13.87 11.35
C ASP A 31 -3.89 14.39 10.38
N ASP A 32 -3.24 13.50 9.63
CA ASP A 32 -2.20 13.91 8.67
C ASP A 32 -2.75 14.50 7.36
N CYS A 33 -4.08 14.59 7.25
CA CYS A 33 -4.80 15.12 6.09
C CYS A 33 -4.41 14.49 4.75
N CYS A 34 -3.84 13.28 4.78
CA CYS A 34 -3.31 12.61 3.60
C CYS A 34 -4.05 11.30 3.33
N ILE A 35 -4.15 10.97 2.04
CA ILE A 35 -4.62 9.67 1.55
C ILE A 35 -3.51 9.10 0.69
N PHE A 36 -3.04 7.90 1.01
CA PHE A 36 -2.06 7.21 0.18
C PHE A 36 -2.71 6.11 -0.64
N VAL A 37 -2.33 6.04 -1.90
CA VAL A 37 -2.75 5.00 -2.85
C VAL A 37 -1.51 4.22 -3.28
N TRP A 38 -1.45 2.96 -2.86
CA TRP A 38 -0.32 2.07 -3.09
C TRP A 38 -0.66 1.13 -4.24
N LYS A 39 0.21 1.04 -5.25
CA LYS A 39 0.05 0.07 -6.33
C LYS A 39 0.47 -1.32 -5.85
N CYS A 40 -0.43 -2.28 -5.96
CA CYS A 40 -0.16 -3.68 -5.70
C CYS A 40 0.36 -4.31 -6.99
N ILE A 41 1.66 -4.61 -7.02
CA ILE A 41 2.30 -5.26 -8.15
C ILE A 41 2.40 -6.74 -7.78
N ALA A 42 1.59 -7.58 -8.42
CA ALA A 42 1.81 -9.01 -8.39
C ALA A 42 3.19 -9.28 -9.02
N LYS A 43 4.06 -10.03 -8.33
CA LYS A 43 5.23 -10.58 -9.00
C LYS A 43 4.71 -11.49 -10.11
N ALA A 44 4.75 -11.01 -11.35
CA ALA A 44 4.89 -11.93 -12.47
C ALA A 44 6.21 -12.66 -12.23
N ASN A 45 6.24 -13.98 -12.46
CA ASN A 45 7.50 -14.73 -12.48
C ASN A 45 8.37 -14.23 -13.64
N SER A 46 9.02 -13.08 -13.47
CA SER A 46 10.12 -12.62 -14.29
C SER A 46 11.26 -12.33 -13.33
N ASP A 47 12.14 -13.33 -13.20
CA ASP A 47 13.45 -13.24 -12.60
C ASP A 47 14.34 -12.26 -13.42
N ASP A 48 14.03 -10.97 -13.43
CA ASP A 48 14.79 -9.96 -14.18
C ASP A 48 15.02 -8.68 -13.34
N ASP A 49 16.25 -8.59 -12.80
CA ASP A 49 17.18 -7.46 -12.67
C ASP A 49 16.83 -6.09 -12.00
N ASP A 50 17.87 -5.62 -11.26
CA ASP A 50 18.19 -4.33 -10.60
C ASP A 50 17.62 -3.97 -9.20
#